data_AF-A0A8H6ITV8-F1
#
_entry.id   AF-A0A8H6ITV8-F1
#
_cell.length_a   1.000
_cell.length_b   1.000
_cell.length_c   1.000
_cell.angle_alpha   90.00
_cell.angle_beta   90.00
_cell.angle_gamma   90.00
#
_symmetry.space_group_name_H-M   'P 1'
#
loop_
_entity.id
_entity.type
_entity.pdbx_description
1 polymer ?
#
loop_
_entity_poly.entity_id
_entity_poly.type
_entity_poly.pdbx_seq_one_letter_code
_entity_poly.pdbx_strand_id
1 'polypeptide(L)'
;MSDPSEYTIGWICAITTEFVAAKVFLDDTHEPPASHNVVVAVLPDGEYGLSSAAAVARDLLHSFPNVRVGLMVGVGGGAPSPDHDVRLGDIVVSSPRDGYGGVFQYDFGKSIQGRDFVTTGFLNQPPGALRAAVSGLKADFEQYGSSIGEAIEEVLGKATRMRRKYGRPPRETDNLFRSDIVYDPSNPVVNPGPEMLVPRQERTEDDDDPAVHYGLIASANQLMKNAVVRDQLALGKGVLCFEMEAAGLMNHFPCLVIRGICDYSDSHKNKNWQGYASMTAAAYARALVSCIPPKKLENERKISEVTHRVLAIQKDVQKDVSDIKTAVNAEVFNRLPIPEGAEYDSQRNEHDPRCHPETR
;
A
#
# COMPACT_ATOMS: atom_id res chain seq x y z
N MET A 1 -5.06 -17.75 26.65
CA MET A 1 -5.02 -16.73 25.58
C MET A 1 -5.35 -15.40 26.23
N SER A 2 -4.56 -14.38 25.95
CA SER A 2 -4.79 -13.01 26.41
C SER A 2 -6.13 -12.49 25.88
N ASP A 3 -6.75 -11.53 26.58
CA ASP A 3 -8.04 -11.00 26.18
C ASP A 3 -7.91 -10.26 24.83
N PRO A 4 -8.66 -10.64 23.78
CA PRO A 4 -8.63 -9.95 22.48
C PRO A 4 -8.95 -8.46 22.57
N SER A 5 -9.62 -8.01 23.64
CA SER A 5 -9.90 -6.61 23.90
C SER A 5 -8.66 -5.78 24.29
N GLU A 6 -7.55 -6.43 24.67
CA GLU A 6 -6.32 -5.74 25.06
C GLU A 6 -5.44 -5.34 23.86
N TYR A 7 -5.73 -5.84 22.65
CA TYR A 7 -4.96 -5.57 21.44
C TYR A 7 -5.41 -4.29 20.76
N THR A 8 -4.46 -3.39 20.50
CA THR A 8 -4.71 -2.06 19.93
C THR A 8 -4.11 -1.88 18.53
N ILE A 9 -3.18 -2.75 18.14
CA ILE A 9 -2.51 -2.70 16.84
C ILE A 9 -2.76 -4.01 16.10
N GLY A 10 -3.26 -3.92 14.87
CA GLY A 10 -3.36 -5.05 13.95
C GLY A 10 -2.24 -5.00 12.91
N TRP A 11 -1.46 -6.06 12.78
CA TRP A 11 -0.38 -6.19 11.81
C TRP A 11 -0.73 -7.30 10.82
N ILE A 12 -0.81 -6.98 9.53
CA ILE A 12 -1.10 -7.93 8.45
C ILE A 12 0.16 -8.20 7.64
N CYS A 13 0.44 -9.48 7.40
CA CYS A 13 1.48 -9.99 6.51
C CYS A 13 0.82 -10.73 5.33
N ALA A 14 1.35 -10.59 4.12
CA ALA A 14 0.84 -11.29 2.94
C ALA A 14 1.33 -12.74 2.87
N ILE A 15 2.57 -13.03 3.26
CA ILE A 15 3.16 -14.37 3.11
C ILE A 15 3.85 -14.88 4.37
N THR A 16 4.03 -16.20 4.44
CA THR A 16 4.71 -16.89 5.56
C THR A 16 6.10 -16.35 5.85
N THR A 17 6.86 -15.91 4.84
CA THR A 17 8.19 -15.32 5.04
C THR A 17 8.12 -14.04 5.88
N GLU A 18 7.14 -13.18 5.61
CA GLU A 18 6.90 -11.93 6.33
C GLU A 18 6.38 -12.22 7.74
N PHE A 19 5.46 -13.18 7.87
CA PHE A 19 4.92 -13.59 9.17
C PHE A 19 5.98 -14.14 10.11
N VAL A 20 6.93 -14.94 9.59
CA VAL A 20 8.06 -15.43 10.37
C VAL A 20 8.95 -14.27 10.86
N ALA A 21 9.19 -13.27 10.03
CA ALA A 21 9.94 -12.08 10.42
C ALA A 21 9.19 -11.27 11.51
N ALA A 22 7.89 -11.05 11.34
CA ALA A 22 7.07 -10.38 12.35
C ALA A 22 7.12 -11.12 13.70
N LYS A 23 6.95 -12.45 13.69
CA LYS A 23 6.97 -13.26 14.92
C LYS A 23 8.27 -13.20 15.70
N VAL A 24 9.40 -13.10 15.02
CA VAL A 24 10.70 -13.13 15.71
C VAL A 24 11.06 -11.76 16.31
N PHE A 25 10.46 -10.67 15.83
CA PHE A 25 10.65 -9.33 16.38
C PHE A 25 9.66 -8.97 17.49
N LEU A 26 8.58 -9.73 17.63
CA LEU A 26 7.61 -9.58 18.71
C LEU A 26 7.99 -10.59 19.80
N ASP A 27 8.96 -10.19 20.65
CA ASP A 27 9.75 -11.05 21.53
C ASP A 27 8.96 -11.85 22.58
N ASP A 28 7.78 -11.41 23.03
CA ASP A 28 7.10 -12.04 24.17
C ASP A 28 5.68 -12.50 23.85
N THR A 29 5.49 -13.82 23.87
CA THR A 29 4.16 -14.42 23.99
C THR A 29 3.66 -14.22 25.42
N HIS A 30 3.23 -12.99 25.73
CA HIS A 30 2.50 -12.56 26.93
C HIS A 30 3.11 -12.90 28.30
N GLU A 31 4.03 -12.05 28.77
CA GLU A 31 4.05 -11.62 30.17
C GLU A 31 3.99 -10.07 30.24
N PRO A 32 2.98 -9.48 30.90
CA PRO A 32 2.85 -8.02 31.00
C PRO A 32 3.90 -7.38 31.93
N PRO A 33 4.22 -6.09 31.73
CA PRO A 33 3.58 -5.18 30.78
C PRO A 33 4.44 -4.90 29.53
N ALA A 34 4.02 -5.42 28.37
CA ALA A 34 4.39 -4.85 27.08
C ALA A 34 3.66 -3.51 26.87
N SER A 35 4.34 -2.50 26.30
CA SER A 35 3.73 -1.17 26.10
C SER A 35 2.57 -1.17 25.10
N HIS A 36 2.55 -2.12 24.16
CA HIS A 36 1.46 -2.33 23.20
C HIS A 36 1.23 -3.81 22.96
N ASN A 37 -0.04 -4.20 22.82
CA ASN A 37 -0.42 -5.52 22.37
C ASN A 37 -0.70 -5.50 20.86
N VAL A 38 0.08 -6.27 20.11
CA VAL A 38 0.02 -6.37 18.65
C VAL A 38 -0.54 -7.74 18.27
N VAL A 39 -1.61 -7.76 17.47
CA VAL A 39 -2.10 -8.99 16.84
C VAL A 39 -1.52 -9.07 15.44
N VAL A 40 -0.88 -10.19 15.11
CA VAL A 40 -0.36 -10.45 13.75
C VAL A 40 -1.25 -11.45 13.05
N ALA A 41 -1.74 -11.09 11.86
CA ALA A 41 -2.42 -11.99 10.95
C ALA A 41 -1.60 -12.17 9.67
N VAL A 42 -1.76 -13.34 9.05
CA VAL A 42 -1.18 -13.68 7.76
C VAL A 42 -2.30 -14.10 6.82
N LEU A 43 -2.18 -13.78 5.54
CA LEU A 43 -3.11 -14.27 4.52
C LEU A 43 -3.05 -15.81 4.42
N PRO A 44 -4.15 -16.46 3.99
CA PRO A 44 -4.15 -17.90 3.75
C PRO A 44 -3.06 -18.31 2.75
N ASP A 45 -2.50 -19.51 2.93
CA ASP A 45 -1.41 -19.98 2.06
C ASP A 45 -1.85 -20.06 0.59
N GLY A 46 -1.04 -19.47 -0.30
CA GLY A 46 -1.35 -19.35 -1.72
C GLY A 46 -2.25 -18.17 -2.09
N GLU A 47 -2.78 -17.43 -1.13
CA GLU A 47 -3.53 -16.19 -1.37
C GLU A 47 -2.65 -14.95 -1.20
N TYR A 48 -2.90 -13.95 -2.04
CA TYR A 48 -2.31 -12.61 -1.99
C TYR A 48 -3.23 -11.67 -2.78
N GLY A 49 -2.97 -10.37 -2.74
CA GLY A 49 -3.83 -9.40 -3.41
C GLY A 49 -4.76 -8.63 -2.45
N LEU A 50 -5.33 -7.55 -2.98
CA LEU A 50 -6.22 -6.63 -2.28
C LEU A 50 -7.39 -7.33 -1.58
N SER A 51 -8.05 -8.27 -2.27
CA SER A 51 -9.25 -8.95 -1.78
C SER A 51 -8.97 -9.85 -0.56
N SER A 52 -7.89 -10.62 -0.59
CA SER A 52 -7.51 -11.49 0.52
C SER A 52 -7.06 -10.66 1.73
N ALA A 53 -6.28 -9.59 1.50
CA ALA A 53 -5.89 -8.66 2.55
C ALA A 53 -7.11 -8.01 3.23
N ALA A 54 -8.10 -7.56 2.45
CA ALA A 54 -9.33 -6.98 2.99
C ALA A 54 -10.15 -8.00 3.81
N ALA A 55 -10.22 -9.26 3.36
CA ALA A 55 -10.91 -10.33 4.09
C ALA A 55 -10.25 -10.61 5.46
N VAL A 56 -8.91 -10.75 5.47
CA VAL A 56 -8.14 -10.95 6.70
C VAL A 56 -8.28 -9.76 7.65
N ALA A 57 -8.22 -8.53 7.13
CA ALA A 57 -8.42 -7.33 7.94
C ALA A 57 -9.80 -7.31 8.62
N ARG A 58 -10.85 -7.62 7.88
CA ARG A 58 -12.21 -7.74 8.44
C ARG A 58 -12.27 -8.79 9.55
N ASP A 59 -11.72 -9.97 9.31
CA ASP A 59 -11.79 -11.08 10.26
C ASP A 59 -10.92 -10.82 11.52
N LEU A 60 -9.79 -10.13 11.35
CA LEU A 60 -8.97 -9.60 12.45
C LEU A 60 -9.78 -8.61 13.29
N LEU A 61 -10.47 -7.64 12.69
CA LEU A 61 -11.27 -6.66 13.42
C LEU A 61 -12.48 -7.29 14.14
N HIS A 62 -13.06 -8.34 13.58
CA HIS A 62 -14.11 -9.11 14.25
C HIS A 62 -13.59 -9.84 15.50
N SER A 63 -12.38 -10.39 15.41
CA SER A 63 -11.77 -11.15 16.50
C SER A 63 -11.14 -10.26 17.58
N PHE A 64 -10.63 -9.09 17.19
CA PHE A 64 -9.91 -8.14 18.05
C PHE A 64 -10.57 -6.74 17.98
N PRO A 65 -11.68 -6.54 18.71
CA PRO A 65 -12.54 -5.37 18.53
C PRO A 65 -11.92 -4.04 18.99
N ASN A 66 -10.85 -4.08 19.80
CA ASN A 66 -10.16 -2.88 20.29
C ASN A 66 -9.00 -2.42 19.41
N VAL A 67 -8.78 -3.05 18.24
CA VAL A 67 -7.76 -2.59 17.29
C VAL A 67 -8.11 -1.18 16.79
N ARG A 68 -7.12 -0.28 16.87
CA ARG A 68 -7.26 1.17 16.59
C ARG A 68 -6.43 1.63 15.41
N VAL A 69 -5.31 0.97 15.16
CA VAL A 69 -4.44 1.24 14.02
C VAL A 69 -3.99 -0.07 13.37
N GLY A 70 -3.77 0.00 12.06
CA GLY A 70 -3.25 -1.10 11.27
C GLY A 70 -1.80 -0.91 10.85
N LEU A 71 -1.10 -2.01 10.60
CA LEU A 71 0.16 -2.06 9.87
C LEU A 71 0.01 -3.10 8.76
N MET A 72 0.40 -2.74 7.54
CA MET A 72 0.62 -3.69 6.45
C MET A 72 2.12 -3.79 6.25
N VAL A 73 2.73 -4.88 6.73
CA VAL A 73 4.18 -5.04 6.72
C VAL A 73 4.52 -6.27 5.90
N GLY A 74 5.42 -6.09 4.95
CA GLY A 74 5.85 -7.17 4.09
C GLY A 74 6.96 -6.76 3.17
N VAL A 75 7.10 -7.47 2.06
CA VAL A 75 8.05 -7.13 1.01
C VAL A 75 7.38 -6.37 -0.12
N GLY A 76 8.18 -5.62 -0.87
CA GLY A 76 7.78 -4.96 -2.10
C GLY A 76 8.93 -4.91 -3.09
N GLY A 77 8.63 -4.52 -4.32
CA GLY A 77 9.65 -4.25 -5.33
C GLY A 77 10.01 -2.77 -5.33
N GLY A 78 11.30 -2.43 -5.32
CA GLY A 78 11.79 -1.06 -5.31
C GLY A 78 11.61 -0.38 -6.66
N ALA A 79 11.53 0.95 -6.62
CA ALA A 79 11.48 1.82 -7.79
C ALA A 79 12.57 2.91 -7.65
N PRO A 80 13.82 2.59 -7.99
CA PRO A 80 14.92 3.55 -7.88
C PRO A 80 14.72 4.70 -8.86
N SER A 81 15.13 5.90 -8.47
CA SER A 81 15.10 7.11 -9.30
C SER A 81 16.33 7.98 -8.99
N PRO A 82 16.63 9.00 -9.81
CA PRO A 82 17.75 9.91 -9.52
C PRO A 82 17.68 10.57 -8.14
N ASP A 83 16.46 10.83 -7.63
CA ASP A 83 16.24 11.47 -6.33
C ASP A 83 16.17 10.46 -5.16
N HIS A 84 15.96 9.18 -5.47
CA HIS A 84 15.78 8.12 -4.48
C HIS A 84 16.49 6.84 -4.90
N ASP A 85 17.67 6.62 -4.32
CA ASP A 85 18.44 5.40 -4.53
C ASP A 85 17.95 4.26 -3.62
N VAL A 86 16.77 3.73 -3.95
CA VAL A 86 16.16 2.56 -3.29
C VAL A 86 16.96 1.31 -3.65
N ARG A 87 17.40 0.54 -2.65
CA ARG A 87 18.22 -0.67 -2.83
C ARG A 87 17.57 -1.93 -2.26
N LEU A 88 18.07 -3.10 -2.63
CA LEU A 88 17.60 -4.35 -2.04
C LEU A 88 17.95 -4.41 -0.55
N GLY A 89 16.98 -4.78 0.27
CA GLY A 89 17.08 -4.74 1.73
C GLY A 89 16.70 -3.39 2.35
N ASP A 90 16.53 -2.31 1.58
CA ASP A 90 15.99 -1.06 2.11
C ASP A 90 14.55 -1.20 2.57
N ILE A 91 14.09 -0.22 3.34
CA ILE A 91 12.70 -0.10 3.78
C ILE A 91 12.05 1.09 3.09
N VAL A 92 10.86 0.89 2.52
CA VAL A 92 9.98 1.97 2.06
C VAL A 92 8.76 2.05 2.97
N VAL A 93 8.51 3.23 3.51
CA VAL A 93 7.39 3.51 4.41
C VAL A 93 6.43 4.47 3.71
N SER A 94 5.14 4.09 3.62
CA SER A 94 4.13 4.94 3.00
C SER A 94 4.01 6.27 3.73
N SER A 95 4.18 7.38 3.02
CA SER A 95 4.10 8.73 3.59
C SER A 95 3.24 9.64 2.73
N PRO A 96 2.28 10.40 3.30
CA PRO A 96 1.47 11.34 2.53
C PRO A 96 2.33 12.44 1.89
N ARG A 97 2.20 12.62 0.57
CA ARG A 97 2.92 13.64 -0.20
C ARG A 97 2.20 13.89 -1.54
N ASP A 98 2.36 15.09 -2.09
CA ASP A 98 1.94 15.44 -3.47
C ASP A 98 0.49 15.08 -3.82
N GLY A 99 -0.42 15.24 -2.86
CA GLY A 99 -1.85 14.95 -3.02
C GLY A 99 -2.24 13.48 -2.82
N TYR A 100 -1.29 12.59 -2.50
CA TYR A 100 -1.53 11.19 -2.19
C TYR A 100 -1.47 10.93 -0.67
N GLY A 101 -2.27 9.98 -0.20
CA GLY A 101 -2.26 9.51 1.19
C GLY A 101 -1.04 8.65 1.58
N GLY A 102 -0.11 8.43 0.65
CA GLY A 102 1.06 7.55 0.82
C GLY A 102 0.95 6.20 0.12
N VAL A 103 -0.26 5.85 -0.35
CA VAL A 103 -0.49 4.70 -1.24
C VAL A 103 -1.26 5.16 -2.47
N PHE A 104 -0.90 4.63 -3.63
CA PHE A 104 -1.53 4.91 -4.91
C PHE A 104 -1.92 3.61 -5.61
N GLN A 105 -3.22 3.43 -5.89
CA GLN A 105 -3.68 2.27 -6.66
C GLN A 105 -3.58 2.58 -8.17
N TYR A 106 -2.58 2.01 -8.84
CA TYR A 106 -2.27 2.38 -10.22
C TYR A 106 -3.09 1.63 -11.28
N ASP A 107 -3.75 0.54 -10.90
CA ASP A 107 -4.62 -0.26 -11.78
C ASP A 107 -6.11 0.12 -11.68
N PHE A 108 -6.46 1.14 -10.89
CA PHE A 108 -7.85 1.53 -10.64
C PHE A 108 -8.22 2.86 -11.32
N GLY A 109 -9.12 2.77 -12.30
CA GLY A 109 -9.36 3.88 -13.21
C GLY A 109 -10.16 3.49 -14.43
N LYS A 110 -10.11 4.34 -15.45
CA LYS A 110 -10.85 4.21 -16.70
C LYS A 110 -9.90 3.96 -17.86
N SER A 111 -10.16 2.89 -18.59
CA SER A 111 -9.61 2.69 -19.93
C SER A 111 -10.51 3.39 -20.95
N ILE A 112 -9.98 4.34 -21.69
CA ILE A 112 -10.71 5.09 -22.72
C ILE A 112 -10.09 4.76 -24.07
N GLN A 113 -10.92 4.42 -25.06
CA GLN A 113 -10.43 4.05 -26.38
C GLN A 113 -9.52 5.13 -26.97
N GLY A 114 -8.29 4.73 -27.36
CA GLY A 114 -7.29 5.61 -27.94
C GLY A 114 -6.66 6.61 -26.98
N ARG A 115 -6.77 6.43 -25.66
CA ARG A 115 -6.16 7.30 -24.64
C ARG A 115 -5.48 6.48 -23.56
N ASP A 116 -4.59 7.14 -22.82
CA ASP A 116 -3.93 6.56 -21.65
C ASP A 116 -4.94 6.23 -20.55
N PHE A 117 -4.57 5.27 -19.71
CA PHE A 117 -5.36 4.89 -18.54
C PHE A 117 -5.46 6.06 -17.55
N VAL A 118 -6.69 6.39 -17.16
CA VAL A 118 -6.95 7.49 -16.22
C VAL A 118 -7.25 6.93 -14.85
N THR A 119 -6.32 7.09 -13.90
CA THR A 119 -6.56 6.70 -12.50
C THR A 119 -7.60 7.60 -11.85
N THR A 120 -8.60 7.00 -11.18
CA THR A 120 -9.72 7.77 -10.57
C THR A 120 -9.90 7.52 -9.08
N GLY A 121 -9.11 6.63 -8.48
CA GLY A 121 -9.21 6.28 -7.06
C GLY A 121 -8.48 7.25 -6.14
N PHE A 122 -8.94 7.32 -4.90
CA PHE A 122 -8.23 7.94 -3.79
C PHE A 122 -8.14 6.95 -2.62
N LEU A 123 -6.95 6.87 -2.01
CA LEU A 123 -6.70 6.07 -0.83
C LEU A 123 -6.36 6.99 0.34
N ASN A 124 -6.96 6.71 1.48
CA ASN A 124 -6.74 7.46 2.71
C ASN A 124 -5.27 7.41 3.15
N GLN A 125 -4.92 8.34 4.04
CA GLN A 125 -3.61 8.39 4.69
C GLN A 125 -3.59 7.60 6.01
N PRO A 126 -2.40 7.18 6.49
CA PRO A 126 -2.25 6.53 7.79
C PRO A 126 -2.77 7.39 8.96
N PRO A 127 -3.26 6.76 10.05
CA PRO A 127 -3.67 7.43 11.29
C PRO A 127 -2.65 8.42 11.84
N GLY A 128 -3.13 9.44 12.56
CA GLY A 128 -2.30 10.51 13.11
C GLY A 128 -1.23 9.99 14.08
N ALA A 129 -1.59 9.01 14.91
CA ALA A 129 -0.66 8.35 15.81
C ALA A 129 0.53 7.70 15.07
N LEU A 130 0.27 7.00 13.97
CA LEU A 130 1.33 6.36 13.17
C LEU A 130 2.21 7.40 12.47
N ARG A 131 1.62 8.45 11.90
CA ARG A 131 2.39 9.52 11.24
C ARG A 131 3.28 10.29 12.22
N ALA A 132 2.79 10.51 13.44
CA ALA A 132 3.59 11.12 14.50
C ALA A 132 4.75 10.21 14.95
N ALA A 133 4.51 8.89 15.04
CA ALA A 133 5.56 7.93 15.37
C ALA A 133 6.61 7.83 14.26
N VAL A 134 6.21 7.85 12.99
CA VAL A 134 7.14 7.94 11.85
C VAL A 134 8.02 9.19 11.96
N SER A 135 7.45 10.34 12.32
CA SER A 135 8.21 11.58 12.47
C SER A 135 9.23 11.50 13.61
N GLY A 136 8.85 10.89 14.73
CA GLY A 136 9.76 10.66 15.86
C GLY A 136 10.91 9.72 15.49
N LEU A 137 10.58 8.56 14.92
CA LEU A 137 11.59 7.58 14.52
C LEU A 137 12.54 8.12 13.44
N LYS A 138 12.03 8.93 12.50
CA LYS A 138 12.86 9.61 11.52
C LYS A 138 13.87 10.56 12.19
N ALA A 139 13.43 11.34 13.18
CA ALA A 139 14.33 12.23 13.92
C ALA A 139 15.38 11.46 14.72
N ASP A 140 15.00 10.33 15.32
CA ASP A 140 15.94 9.46 16.04
C ASP A 140 17.00 8.87 15.10
N PHE A 141 16.61 8.38 13.92
CA PHE A 141 17.55 7.87 12.92
C PHE A 141 18.46 8.95 12.36
N GLU A 142 17.95 10.16 12.13
CA GLU A 142 18.78 11.30 11.70
C GLU A 142 19.81 11.70 12.76
N GLN A 143 19.48 11.54 14.04
CA GLN A 143 20.38 11.91 15.14
C GLN A 143 21.41 10.82 15.49
N TYR A 144 21.00 9.56 15.46
CA TYR A 144 21.78 8.44 16.04
C TYR A 144 22.11 7.32 15.04
N GLY A 145 21.62 7.41 13.81
CA GLY A 145 21.68 6.34 12.81
C GLY A 145 20.58 5.27 13.01
N SER A 146 20.40 4.44 11.99
CA SER A 146 19.41 3.36 12.01
C SER A 146 19.91 2.13 12.79
N SER A 147 19.17 1.71 13.82
CA SER A 147 19.47 0.49 14.59
C SER A 147 18.92 -0.81 13.99
N ILE A 148 18.45 -0.75 12.74
CA ILE A 148 17.73 -1.85 12.08
C ILE A 148 18.67 -3.02 11.79
N GLY A 149 19.91 -2.74 11.35
CA GLY A 149 20.91 -3.75 11.06
C GLY A 149 21.28 -4.57 12.29
N GLU A 150 21.56 -3.88 13.42
CA GLU A 150 21.90 -4.52 14.68
C GLU A 150 20.75 -5.37 15.21
N ALA A 151 19.51 -4.87 15.15
CA ALA A 151 18.34 -5.61 15.60
C ALA A 151 18.15 -6.92 14.83
N ILE A 152 18.43 -6.93 13.52
CA ILE A 152 18.38 -8.15 12.70
C ILE A 152 19.48 -9.13 13.10
N GLU A 153 20.72 -8.67 13.27
CA GLU A 153 21.82 -9.55 13.65
C GLU A 153 21.64 -10.14 15.06
N GLU A 154 21.09 -9.38 16.01
CA GLU A 154 20.74 -9.87 17.33
C GLU A 154 19.74 -11.04 17.24
N VAL A 155 18.65 -10.83 16.51
CA VAL A 155 17.60 -11.84 16.31
C VAL A 155 18.16 -13.09 15.62
N LEU A 156 18.94 -12.91 14.55
CA LEU A 156 19.56 -14.00 13.81
C LEU A 156 20.64 -14.73 14.62
N GLY A 157 21.26 -14.06 15.59
CA GLY A 157 22.16 -14.66 16.58
C GLY A 157 21.46 -15.69 17.45
N LYS A 158 20.23 -15.39 17.88
CA LYS A 158 19.38 -16.30 18.68
C LYS A 158 18.75 -17.40 17.83
N ALA A 159 18.28 -17.06 16.62
CA ALA A 159 17.57 -17.98 15.72
C ALA A 159 18.44 -18.50 14.57
N THR A 160 19.54 -19.19 14.88
CA THR A 160 20.57 -19.60 13.90
C THR A 160 20.04 -20.32 12.65
N ARG A 161 18.98 -21.14 12.77
CA ARG A 161 18.33 -21.81 11.63
C ARG A 161 17.80 -20.82 10.57
N MET A 162 17.42 -19.62 10.98
CA MET A 162 16.85 -18.60 10.10
C MET A 162 17.91 -17.91 9.25
N ARG A 163 19.19 -17.89 9.66
CA ARG A 163 20.27 -17.18 8.96
C ARG A 163 20.37 -17.52 7.48
N ARG A 164 20.14 -18.78 7.09
CA ARG A 164 20.21 -19.22 5.69
C ARG A 164 19.20 -18.51 4.78
N LYS A 165 17.99 -18.22 5.28
CA LYS A 165 16.91 -17.61 4.48
C LYS A 165 16.75 -16.12 4.74
N TYR A 166 16.99 -15.69 5.97
CA TYR A 166 16.68 -14.34 6.46
C TYR A 166 17.93 -13.47 6.70
N GLY A 167 19.13 -14.04 6.61
CA GLY A 167 20.37 -13.27 6.65
C GLY A 167 20.55 -12.42 5.41
N ARG A 168 21.33 -11.35 5.54
CA ARG A 168 21.64 -10.43 4.45
C ARG A 168 22.36 -11.18 3.30
N PRO A 169 21.83 -11.14 2.06
CA PRO A 169 22.56 -11.67 0.91
C PRO A 169 23.85 -10.88 0.64
N PRO A 170 24.82 -11.44 -0.11
CA PRO A 170 26.03 -10.72 -0.51
C PRO A 170 25.68 -9.45 -1.29
N ARG A 171 26.44 -8.36 -1.06
CA ARG A 171 26.18 -7.03 -1.66
C ARG A 171 26.20 -7.08 -3.18
N GLU A 172 27.01 -7.94 -3.77
CA GLU A 172 27.18 -8.13 -5.21
C GLU A 172 25.92 -8.72 -5.87
N THR A 173 24.97 -9.23 -5.08
CA THR A 173 23.68 -9.72 -5.58
C THR A 173 22.61 -8.62 -5.67
N ASP A 174 22.93 -7.40 -5.23
CA ASP A 174 22.11 -6.21 -5.44
C ASP A 174 22.38 -5.60 -6.84
N ASN A 175 21.71 -6.16 -7.84
CA ASN A 175 21.86 -5.78 -9.25
C ASN A 175 20.62 -5.05 -9.76
N LEU A 176 20.74 -3.74 -9.98
CA LEU A 176 19.74 -2.94 -10.69
C LEU A 176 20.05 -2.96 -12.19
N PHE A 177 19.31 -3.76 -12.94
CA PHE A 177 19.41 -3.80 -14.39
C PHE A 177 18.88 -2.50 -15.02
N ARG A 178 19.48 -2.07 -16.13
CA ARG A 178 18.90 -1.03 -16.95
C ARG A 178 17.53 -1.48 -17.48
N SER A 179 16.61 -0.54 -17.67
CA SER A 179 15.23 -0.84 -18.01
C SER A 179 15.01 -1.39 -19.42
N ASP A 180 16.01 -1.27 -20.30
CA ASP A 180 16.03 -1.86 -21.65
C ASP A 180 16.52 -3.32 -21.68
N ILE A 181 17.09 -3.81 -20.58
CA ILE A 181 17.50 -5.21 -20.45
C ILE A 181 16.31 -6.02 -19.94
N VAL A 182 15.85 -6.97 -20.74
CA VAL A 182 14.72 -7.86 -20.40
C VAL A 182 15.27 -9.25 -20.08
N TYR A 183 14.74 -9.84 -19.02
CA TYR A 183 15.09 -11.20 -18.61
C TYR A 183 14.63 -12.22 -19.65
N ASP A 184 15.56 -13.05 -20.12
CA ASP A 184 15.28 -14.22 -20.96
C ASP A 184 15.42 -15.51 -20.12
N PRO A 185 14.33 -16.26 -19.89
CA PRO A 185 14.38 -17.51 -19.14
C PRO A 185 15.21 -18.60 -19.84
N SER A 186 15.41 -18.50 -21.15
CA SER A 186 16.20 -19.46 -21.94
C SER A 186 17.70 -19.18 -21.86
N ASN A 187 18.08 -17.96 -21.45
CA ASN A 187 19.48 -17.55 -21.29
C ASN A 187 19.63 -16.63 -20.05
N PRO A 188 19.51 -17.19 -18.84
CA PRO A 188 19.55 -16.39 -17.62
C PRO A 188 20.94 -15.80 -17.39
N VAL A 189 21.00 -14.49 -17.16
CA VAL A 189 22.23 -13.76 -16.84
C VAL A 189 22.61 -14.04 -15.39
N VAL A 190 23.68 -14.82 -15.18
CA VAL A 190 24.16 -15.18 -13.83
C VAL A 190 25.08 -14.11 -13.24
N ASN A 191 25.97 -13.56 -14.06
CA ASN A 191 26.92 -12.52 -13.68
C ASN A 191 26.77 -11.35 -14.67
N PRO A 192 25.88 -10.38 -14.39
CA PRO A 192 25.68 -9.25 -15.30
C PRO A 192 26.95 -8.39 -15.38
N GLY A 193 27.34 -8.04 -16.60
CA GLY A 193 28.41 -7.07 -16.82
C GLY A 193 27.97 -5.64 -16.47
N PRO A 194 28.91 -4.72 -16.21
CA PRO A 194 28.60 -3.33 -15.83
C PRO A 194 27.76 -2.60 -16.88
N GLU A 195 27.82 -2.98 -18.16
CA GLU A 195 27.03 -2.42 -19.25
C GLU A 195 25.53 -2.70 -19.15
N MET A 196 25.14 -3.75 -18.42
CA MET A 196 23.75 -4.18 -18.20
C MET A 196 23.12 -3.51 -16.97
N LEU A 197 23.95 -2.99 -16.07
CA LEU A 197 23.54 -2.47 -14.78
C LEU A 197 23.51 -0.93 -14.78
N VAL A 198 22.67 -0.37 -13.93
CA VAL A 198 22.69 1.06 -13.63
C VAL A 198 23.87 1.34 -12.70
N PRO A 199 24.81 2.22 -13.06
CA PRO A 199 25.90 2.61 -12.17
C PRO A 199 25.36 3.30 -10.92
N ARG A 200 25.84 2.88 -9.74
CA ARG A 200 25.47 3.45 -8.46
C ARG A 200 26.72 3.63 -7.60
N GLN A 201 26.77 4.72 -6.85
CA GLN A 201 27.85 4.96 -5.89
C GLN A 201 27.77 3.96 -4.74
N GLU A 202 28.89 3.52 -4.18
CA GLU A 202 28.84 2.67 -3.00
C GLU A 202 28.37 3.47 -1.77
N ARG A 203 27.55 2.84 -0.91
CA ARG A 203 27.17 3.46 0.37
C ARG A 203 28.39 3.56 1.27
N THR A 204 28.56 4.72 1.89
CA THR A 204 29.63 5.05 2.82
C THR A 204 29.23 4.70 4.26
N GLU A 205 30.12 4.96 5.22
CA GLU A 205 29.83 4.80 6.65
C GLU A 205 28.83 5.83 7.19
N ASP A 206 28.62 6.94 6.47
CA ASP A 206 27.65 7.97 6.81
C ASP A 206 26.23 7.64 6.29
N ASP A 207 26.09 6.58 5.49
CA ASP A 207 24.81 6.14 4.92
C ASP A 207 24.20 5.01 5.76
N ASP A 208 22.91 5.12 6.08
CA ASP A 208 22.15 4.02 6.67
C ASP A 208 22.12 2.81 5.71
N ASP A 209 22.37 1.62 6.23
CA ASP A 209 22.39 0.39 5.44
C ASP A 209 21.88 -0.82 6.26
N PRO A 210 20.57 -1.11 6.23
CA PRO A 210 19.59 -0.66 5.23
C PRO A 210 19.07 0.77 5.43
N ALA A 211 18.78 1.48 4.33
CA ALA A 211 18.22 2.82 4.36
C ALA A 211 16.69 2.80 4.47
N VAL A 212 16.11 3.87 5.03
CA VAL A 212 14.65 4.05 5.10
C VAL A 212 14.21 5.20 4.20
N HIS A 213 13.30 4.88 3.27
CA HIS A 213 12.71 5.83 2.33
C HIS A 213 11.24 6.10 2.69
N TYR A 214 10.83 7.37 2.61
CA TYR A 214 9.48 7.79 2.98
C TYR A 214 8.78 8.42 1.78
N GLY A 215 7.73 7.75 1.27
CA GLY A 215 7.06 8.26 0.08
C GLY A 215 5.92 7.39 -0.42
N LEU A 216 5.67 7.47 -1.72
CA LEU A 216 4.51 6.86 -2.35
C LEU A 216 4.75 5.38 -2.66
N ILE A 217 3.83 4.52 -2.21
CA ILE A 217 3.81 3.10 -2.54
C ILE A 217 2.70 2.84 -3.56
N ALA A 218 3.05 2.25 -4.69
CA ALA A 218 2.12 1.85 -5.73
C ALA A 218 1.56 0.45 -5.43
N SER A 219 0.25 0.32 -5.39
CA SER A 219 -0.48 -0.92 -5.07
C SER A 219 -1.36 -1.34 -6.24
N ALA A 220 -1.46 -2.64 -6.53
CA ALA A 220 -2.36 -3.16 -7.57
C ALA A 220 -2.65 -4.66 -7.41
N ASN A 221 -3.61 -5.17 -8.19
CA ASN A 221 -3.86 -6.61 -8.29
C ASN A 221 -2.86 -7.34 -9.20
N GLN A 222 -1.99 -6.61 -9.89
CA GLN A 222 -1.00 -7.16 -10.81
C GLN A 222 0.41 -6.96 -10.28
N LEU A 223 1.23 -8.00 -10.39
CA LEU A 223 2.63 -7.94 -10.02
C LEU A 223 3.42 -7.12 -11.07
N MET A 224 4.08 -6.05 -10.63
CA MET A 224 4.95 -5.25 -11.50
C MET A 224 6.22 -6.02 -11.88
N LYS A 225 6.44 -6.21 -13.19
CA LYS A 225 7.64 -6.82 -13.79
C LYS A 225 8.12 -6.06 -15.03
N ASN A 226 7.71 -4.80 -15.17
CA ASN A 226 8.01 -3.97 -16.33
C ASN A 226 8.81 -2.75 -15.87
N ALA A 227 10.13 -2.79 -16.11
CA ALA A 227 11.05 -1.73 -15.71
C ALA A 227 10.69 -0.38 -16.35
N VAL A 228 10.19 -0.36 -17.60
CA VAL A 228 9.79 0.88 -18.28
C VAL A 228 8.59 1.53 -17.59
N VAL A 229 7.56 0.73 -17.27
CA VAL A 229 6.38 1.24 -16.55
C VAL A 229 6.73 1.64 -15.12
N ARG A 230 7.59 0.86 -14.45
CA ARG A 230 8.15 1.21 -13.13
C ARG A 230 8.82 2.59 -13.17
N ASP A 231 9.74 2.81 -14.11
CA ASP A 231 10.49 4.06 -14.23
C ASP A 231 9.56 5.24 -14.55
N GLN A 232 8.57 5.04 -15.41
CA GLN A 232 7.56 6.06 -15.72
C GLN A 232 6.75 6.47 -14.48
N LEU A 233 6.34 5.51 -13.65
CA LEU A 233 5.60 5.78 -12.42
C LEU A 233 6.51 6.38 -11.33
N ALA A 234 7.76 5.96 -11.24
CA ALA A 234 8.75 6.54 -10.35
C ALA A 234 8.98 8.02 -10.68
N LEU A 235 9.29 8.35 -11.94
CA LEU A 235 9.52 9.72 -12.39
C LEU A 235 8.26 10.58 -12.42
N GLY A 236 7.14 10.02 -12.90
CA GLY A 236 5.90 10.78 -13.11
C GLY A 236 5.05 10.98 -11.84
N LYS A 237 5.22 10.12 -10.82
CA LYS A 237 4.40 10.15 -9.60
C LYS A 237 5.20 10.08 -8.29
N GLY A 238 6.52 9.92 -8.35
CA GLY A 238 7.34 9.74 -7.14
C GLY A 238 7.13 8.40 -6.44
N VAL A 239 6.75 7.35 -7.19
CA VAL A 239 6.59 5.99 -6.64
C VAL A 239 7.96 5.44 -6.25
N LEU A 240 8.07 4.93 -5.02
CA LEU A 240 9.31 4.35 -4.47
C LEU A 240 9.28 2.83 -4.38
N CYS A 241 8.07 2.24 -4.34
CA CYS A 241 7.87 0.81 -4.14
C CYS A 241 6.56 0.33 -4.79
N PHE A 242 6.54 -0.91 -5.25
CA PHE A 242 5.37 -1.63 -5.76
C PHE A 242 5.02 -2.81 -4.86
N GLU A 243 3.74 -2.98 -4.55
CA GLU A 243 3.20 -4.10 -3.77
C GLU A 243 1.76 -4.45 -4.21
N MET A 244 1.13 -5.45 -3.58
CA MET A 244 -0.14 -6.01 -4.06
C MET A 244 -1.25 -6.10 -3.01
N GLU A 245 -1.22 -5.36 -1.90
CA GLU A 245 -2.23 -5.54 -0.84
C GLU A 245 -2.83 -4.23 -0.33
N ALA A 246 -2.00 -3.18 -0.14
CA ALA A 246 -2.39 -2.02 0.65
C ALA A 246 -3.62 -1.28 0.13
N ALA A 247 -3.84 -1.20 -1.19
CA ALA A 247 -5.01 -0.55 -1.76
C ALA A 247 -6.34 -1.16 -1.27
N GLY A 248 -6.37 -2.47 -0.93
CA GLY A 248 -7.53 -3.13 -0.36
C GLY A 248 -7.80 -2.75 1.10
N LEU A 249 -6.80 -2.19 1.79
CA LEU A 249 -6.82 -1.90 3.22
C LEU A 249 -7.10 -0.42 3.52
N MET A 250 -6.39 0.51 2.87
CA MET A 250 -6.26 1.91 3.32
C MET A 250 -7.57 2.61 3.70
N ASN A 251 -8.67 2.31 3.01
CA ASN A 251 -9.97 2.97 3.22
C ASN A 251 -10.83 2.34 4.33
N HIS A 252 -10.60 1.07 4.69
CA HIS A 252 -11.43 0.33 5.66
C HIS A 252 -10.65 -0.20 6.87
N PHE A 253 -9.33 -0.26 6.74
CA PHE A 253 -8.38 -0.64 7.77
C PHE A 253 -7.27 0.42 7.78
N PRO A 254 -7.45 1.54 8.50
CA PRO A 254 -6.49 2.63 8.53
C PRO A 254 -5.11 2.14 9.00
N CYS A 255 -4.18 2.02 8.05
CA CYS A 255 -2.88 1.42 8.30
C CYS A 255 -1.72 2.24 7.75
N LEU A 256 -0.53 2.02 8.30
CA LEU A 256 0.74 2.38 7.68
C LEU A 256 1.27 1.18 6.90
N VAL A 257 1.80 1.41 5.70
CA VAL A 257 2.40 0.37 4.86
C VAL A 257 3.91 0.46 4.97
N ILE A 258 4.56 -0.67 5.26
CA ILE A 258 6.02 -0.78 5.44
C ILE A 258 6.49 -1.94 4.57
N ARG A 259 7.36 -1.65 3.60
CA ARG A 259 7.84 -2.63 2.62
C ARG A 259 9.35 -2.73 2.65
N GLY A 260 9.85 -3.92 2.94
CA GLY A 260 11.24 -4.27 2.70
C GLY A 260 11.44 -4.59 1.23
N ILE A 261 12.49 -4.06 0.61
CA ILE A 261 12.68 -4.17 -0.84
C ILE A 261 13.37 -5.49 -1.19
N CYS A 262 12.68 -6.36 -1.94
CA CYS A 262 13.18 -7.70 -2.29
C CYS A 262 13.51 -7.91 -3.77
N ASP A 263 13.13 -6.97 -4.63
CA ASP A 263 13.44 -6.93 -6.06
C ASP A 263 13.25 -5.50 -6.59
N TYR A 264 13.45 -5.29 -7.89
CA TYR A 264 13.31 -3.98 -8.53
C TYR A 264 12.07 -3.84 -9.41
N SER A 265 11.00 -4.61 -9.17
CA SER A 265 9.76 -4.52 -9.96
C SER A 265 9.96 -4.66 -11.47
N ASP A 266 10.96 -5.45 -11.88
CA ASP A 266 11.34 -5.68 -13.27
C ASP A 266 11.27 -7.16 -13.63
N SER A 267 11.73 -7.48 -14.84
CA SER A 267 11.73 -8.86 -15.35
C SER A 267 12.75 -9.77 -14.65
N HIS A 268 13.75 -9.23 -13.94
CA HIS A 268 14.83 -9.97 -13.28
C HIS A 268 14.51 -10.37 -11.83
N LYS A 269 13.27 -10.10 -11.37
CA LYS A 269 12.78 -10.46 -10.04
C LYS A 269 13.10 -11.91 -9.65
N ASN A 270 13.73 -12.06 -8.49
CA ASN A 270 14.03 -13.35 -7.86
C ASN A 270 13.65 -13.34 -6.36
N LYS A 271 13.91 -14.43 -5.64
CA LYS A 271 13.51 -14.60 -4.23
C LYS A 271 14.67 -14.49 -3.24
N ASN A 272 15.89 -14.17 -3.69
CA ASN A 272 17.09 -14.23 -2.85
C ASN A 272 17.04 -13.23 -1.68
N TRP A 273 16.51 -12.04 -1.94
CA TRP A 273 16.42 -10.95 -0.96
C TRP A 273 15.14 -10.98 -0.12
N GLN A 274 14.16 -11.82 -0.47
CA GLN A 274 12.82 -11.80 0.14
C GLN A 274 12.86 -12.03 1.66
N GLY A 275 13.73 -12.92 2.15
CA GLY A 275 13.85 -13.18 3.58
C GLY A 275 14.45 -12.00 4.34
N TYR A 276 15.58 -11.47 3.88
CA TYR A 276 16.21 -10.30 4.52
C TYR A 276 15.32 -9.06 4.43
N ALA A 277 14.71 -8.80 3.29
CA ALA A 277 13.72 -7.72 3.12
C ALA A 277 12.56 -7.85 4.13
N SER A 278 12.06 -9.06 4.36
CA SER A 278 11.03 -9.30 5.39
C SER A 278 11.53 -8.93 6.80
N MET A 279 12.79 -9.23 7.12
CA MET A 279 13.40 -8.86 8.41
C MET A 279 13.51 -7.35 8.57
N THR A 280 13.99 -6.64 7.54
CA THR A 280 14.15 -5.17 7.59
C THR A 280 12.82 -4.44 7.78
N ALA A 281 11.77 -4.87 7.08
CA ALA A 281 10.42 -4.34 7.26
C ALA A 281 9.88 -4.59 8.67
N ALA A 282 10.04 -5.81 9.19
CA ALA A 282 9.58 -6.19 10.52
C ALA A 282 10.35 -5.48 11.64
N ALA A 283 11.67 -5.35 11.50
CA ALA A 283 12.51 -4.59 12.43
C ALA A 283 12.06 -3.12 12.51
N TYR A 284 11.80 -2.49 11.35
CA TYR A 284 11.31 -1.11 11.30
C TYR A 284 9.93 -0.99 11.95
N ALA A 285 9.02 -1.91 11.65
CA ALA A 285 7.69 -1.93 12.26
C ALA A 285 7.76 -2.10 13.79
N ARG A 286 8.66 -2.94 14.32
CA ARG A 286 8.92 -3.06 15.77
C ARG A 286 9.38 -1.72 16.36
N ALA A 287 10.41 -1.11 15.77
CA ALA A 287 10.94 0.18 16.22
C ALA A 287 9.84 1.26 16.23
N LEU A 288 9.04 1.32 15.16
CA LEU A 288 7.91 2.23 15.05
C LEU A 288 6.90 2.03 16.18
N VAL A 289 6.51 0.78 16.47
CA VAL A 289 5.55 0.46 17.55
C VAL A 289 6.10 0.91 18.90
N SER A 290 7.40 0.70 19.16
CA SER A 290 8.05 1.17 20.38
C SER A 290 8.04 2.69 20.55
N CYS A 291 8.03 3.45 19.45
CA CYS A 291 7.95 4.92 19.48
C CYS A 291 6.53 5.47 19.72
N ILE A 292 5.48 4.64 19.66
CA ILE A 292 4.10 5.11 19.87
C ILE A 292 3.82 5.23 21.38
N PRO A 293 3.43 6.39 21.92
CA PRO A 293 2.96 6.47 23.30
C PRO A 293 1.60 5.77 23.45
N PRO A 294 1.35 4.93 24.48
CA PRO A 294 0.07 4.25 24.68
C PRO A 294 -1.14 5.17 24.63
N LYS A 295 -1.05 6.34 25.29
CA LYS A 295 -2.09 7.38 25.27
C LYS A 295 -2.45 7.88 23.87
N LYS A 296 -1.50 7.90 22.92
CA LYS A 296 -1.79 8.32 21.54
C LYS A 296 -2.67 7.28 20.82
N LEU A 297 -2.47 5.99 21.06
CA LEU A 297 -3.35 4.95 20.51
C LEU A 297 -4.72 4.95 21.17
N GLU A 298 -4.80 5.15 22.48
CA GLU A 298 -6.08 5.24 23.20
C GLU A 298 -6.99 6.36 22.66
N ASN A 299 -6.40 7.43 22.12
CA ASN A 299 -7.10 8.54 21.49
C ASN A 299 -7.56 8.25 20.05
N GLU A 300 -6.95 7.27 19.37
CA GLU A 300 -7.43 6.82 18.06
C GLU A 300 -8.73 6.05 18.24
N ARG A 301 -9.70 6.23 17.34
CA ARG A 301 -10.94 5.46 17.40
C ARG A 301 -10.67 4.00 17.05
N LYS A 302 -11.46 3.08 17.60
CA LYS A 302 -11.43 1.68 17.17
C LYS A 302 -11.81 1.60 15.70
N ILE A 303 -11.10 0.80 14.92
CA ILE A 303 -11.34 0.70 13.48
C ILE A 303 -12.76 0.18 13.21
N SER A 304 -13.25 -0.76 14.02
CA SER A 304 -14.61 -1.29 13.97
C SER A 304 -15.68 -0.20 14.09
N GLU A 305 -15.48 0.81 14.94
CA GLU A 305 -16.42 1.93 15.10
C GLU A 305 -16.41 2.88 13.88
N VAL A 306 -15.24 3.07 13.27
CA VAL A 306 -15.09 3.92 12.07
C VAL A 306 -15.78 3.27 10.87
N THR A 307 -15.57 1.98 10.64
CA THR A 307 -16.21 1.25 9.53
C THR A 307 -17.73 1.18 9.66
N HIS A 308 -18.26 0.91 10.86
CA HIS A 308 -19.71 0.91 11.09
C HIS A 308 -20.36 2.29 10.83
N ARG A 309 -19.71 3.39 11.21
CA ARG A 309 -20.21 4.74 10.95
C ARG A 309 -20.19 5.11 9.47
N VAL A 310 -19.14 4.74 8.74
CA VAL A 310 -19.09 4.97 7.28
C VAL A 310 -20.22 4.23 6.58
N LEU A 311 -20.50 2.98 6.96
CA LEU A 311 -21.63 2.21 6.41
C LEU A 311 -22.99 2.85 6.74
N ALA A 312 -23.15 3.37 7.96
CA ALA A 312 -24.38 4.06 8.36
C ALA A 312 -24.59 5.36 7.55
N ILE A 313 -23.55 6.21 7.47
CA ILE A 313 -23.60 7.45 6.68
C ILE A 313 -23.84 7.15 5.20
N GLN A 314 -23.19 6.12 4.64
CA GLN A 314 -23.40 5.73 3.25
C GLN A 314 -24.85 5.31 2.98
N LYS A 315 -25.46 4.58 3.91
CA LYS A 315 -26.87 4.18 3.82
C LYS A 315 -27.81 5.38 3.90
N ASP A 316 -27.53 6.33 4.80
CA ASP A 316 -28.30 7.56 4.93
C ASP A 316 -28.18 8.43 3.67
N VAL A 317 -26.96 8.60 3.13
CA VAL A 317 -26.75 9.32 1.86
C VAL A 317 -27.44 8.64 0.68
N GLN A 318 -27.41 7.31 0.59
CA GLN A 318 -28.13 6.57 -0.46
C GLN A 318 -29.64 6.80 -0.38
N LYS A 319 -30.18 6.84 0.84
CA LYS A 319 -31.59 7.16 1.09
C LYS A 319 -31.92 8.58 0.67
N ASP A 320 -31.14 9.57 1.11
CA ASP A 320 -31.34 10.98 0.75
C ASP A 320 -31.27 11.19 -0.77
N VAL A 321 -30.34 10.53 -1.47
CA VAL A 321 -30.25 10.57 -2.94
C VAL A 321 -31.50 9.98 -3.59
N SER A 322 -32.03 8.87 -3.07
CA SER A 322 -33.26 8.26 -3.55
C SER A 322 -34.47 9.18 -3.33
N ASP A 323 -34.55 9.82 -2.17
CA ASP A 323 -35.63 10.74 -1.82
C ASP A 323 -35.58 11.99 -2.71
N ILE A 324 -34.39 12.56 -2.96
CA ILE A 324 -34.18 13.66 -3.91
C ILE A 324 -34.61 13.23 -5.33
N LYS A 325 -34.19 12.05 -5.79
CA LYS A 325 -34.57 11.56 -7.14
C LYS A 325 -36.08 11.42 -7.29
N THR A 326 -36.75 10.97 -6.23
CA THR A 326 -38.21 10.83 -6.19
C THR A 326 -38.89 12.19 -6.17
N ALA A 327 -38.41 13.13 -5.36
CA ALA A 327 -38.94 14.50 -5.28
C ALA A 327 -38.77 15.26 -6.61
N VAL A 328 -37.59 15.17 -7.23
CA VAL A 328 -37.33 15.75 -8.56
C VAL A 328 -38.26 15.14 -9.60
N ASN A 329 -38.45 13.82 -9.60
CA ASN A 329 -39.37 13.17 -10.52
C ASN A 329 -40.84 13.60 -10.30
N ALA A 330 -41.26 13.73 -9.05
CA ALA A 330 -42.65 14.01 -8.70
C ALA A 330 -43.03 15.50 -8.85
N GLU A 331 -42.14 16.43 -8.50
CA GLU A 331 -42.43 17.87 -8.55
C GLU A 331 -42.04 18.53 -9.87
N VAL A 332 -40.93 18.14 -10.49
CA VAL A 332 -40.44 18.85 -11.69
C VAL A 332 -41.17 18.38 -12.93
N PHE A 333 -41.24 17.06 -13.18
CA PHE A 333 -41.84 16.56 -14.42
C PHE A 333 -43.37 16.72 -14.49
N ASN A 334 -44.08 16.68 -13.35
CA ASN A 334 -45.54 16.87 -13.33
C ASN A 334 -45.97 18.35 -13.41
N ARG A 335 -45.04 19.30 -13.22
CA ARG A 335 -45.31 20.75 -13.32
C ARG A 335 -44.79 21.37 -14.61
N LEU A 336 -44.07 20.61 -15.44
CA LEU A 336 -43.68 21.07 -16.77
C LEU A 336 -44.93 21.11 -17.66
N PRO A 337 -45.36 22.30 -18.15
CA PRO A 337 -46.45 22.36 -19.10
C PRO A 337 -46.04 21.63 -20.37
N ILE A 338 -46.90 20.73 -20.86
CA ILE A 338 -46.79 20.23 -22.23
C ILE A 338 -47.00 21.46 -23.14
N PRO A 339 -46.02 21.87 -23.97
CA PRO A 339 -46.20 23.02 -24.84
C PRO A 339 -47.42 22.79 -25.75
N GLU A 340 -48.35 23.74 -25.79
CA GLU A 340 -49.51 23.67 -26.69
C GLU A 340 -49.01 23.54 -28.14
N GLY A 341 -49.30 22.40 -28.77
CA GLY A 341 -48.83 22.06 -30.12
C GLY A 341 -47.72 20.99 -30.18
N ALA A 342 -47.20 20.52 -29.05
CA ALA A 342 -46.28 19.37 -29.00
C ALA A 342 -47.04 18.03 -29.03
N GLU A 343 -47.77 17.77 -30.11
CA GLU A 343 -48.25 16.42 -30.43
C GLU A 343 -47.08 15.64 -31.05
N TYR A 344 -46.70 14.53 -30.43
CA TYR A 344 -45.69 13.58 -30.91
C TYR A 344 -46.25 12.81 -32.13
N ASP A 345 -46.48 13.53 -33.23
CA ASP A 345 -46.96 13.09 -34.56
C ASP A 345 -47.71 14.20 -35.34
N SER A 346 -47.82 15.43 -34.82
CA SER A 346 -48.60 16.46 -35.53
C SER A 346 -47.95 16.87 -36.87
N GLN A 347 -48.62 16.53 -37.97
CA GLN A 347 -48.29 16.96 -39.35
C GLN A 347 -48.53 18.47 -39.59
N ARG A 348 -48.74 19.28 -38.54
CA ARG A 348 -49.10 20.70 -38.63
C ARG A 348 -48.07 21.55 -39.38
N ASN A 349 -46.82 21.12 -39.44
CA ASN A 349 -45.72 21.83 -40.10
C ASN A 349 -45.26 21.19 -41.42
N GLU A 350 -45.96 20.18 -41.94
CA GLU A 350 -45.57 19.48 -43.19
C GLU A 350 -45.57 20.40 -44.43
N HIS A 351 -46.21 21.58 -44.30
CA HIS A 351 -46.29 22.61 -45.33
C HIS A 351 -45.62 23.94 -44.95
N ASP A 352 -44.86 24.02 -43.83
CA ASP A 352 -44.11 25.24 -43.49
C ASP A 352 -42.87 25.36 -44.42
N PRO A 353 -42.77 26.41 -45.26
CA PRO A 353 -41.67 26.59 -46.20
C PRO A 353 -40.32 26.88 -45.51
N ARG A 354 -40.29 27.05 -44.18
CA ARG A 354 -39.08 27.24 -43.38
C ARG A 354 -38.50 25.93 -42.83
N CYS A 355 -39.19 24.81 -42.97
CA CYS A 355 -38.68 23.51 -42.54
C CYS A 355 -37.63 22.98 -43.53
N HIS A 356 -36.51 22.49 -42.99
CA HIS A 356 -35.42 21.92 -43.78
C HIS A 356 -35.92 20.63 -44.48
N PRO A 357 -35.60 20.39 -45.77
CA PRO A 357 -36.16 19.26 -46.53
C PRO A 357 -35.86 17.88 -45.94
N GLU A 358 -34.77 17.76 -45.17
CA GLU A 358 -34.29 16.51 -44.57
C GLU A 358 -34.80 16.28 -43.13
N THR A 359 -35.65 17.16 -42.61
CA THR A 359 -36.20 17.06 -41.24
C THR A 359 -37.73 16.92 -41.23
N ARG A 360 -38.30 16.35 -42.30
CA ARG A 360 -39.73 16.03 -42.41
C ARG A 360 -40.01 14.60 -41.98
#